data_AF-A0A966R9R2-F1
#
_entry.id   AF-A0A966R9R2-F1
#
_cell.length_a   1.000
_cell.length_b   1.000
_cell.length_c   1.000
_cell.angle_alpha   90.00
_cell.angle_beta   90.00
_cell.angle_gamma   90.00
#
_symmetry.space_group_name_H-M   'P 1'
#
loop_
_entity.id
_entity.type
_entity.pdbx_description
1 polymer ?
#
loop_
_entity_poly.entity_id
_entity_poly.type
_entity_poly.pdbx_seq_one_letter_code
_entity_poly.pdbx_strand_id
1 'polypeptide(L)'
;MIRGGRTAGKAECFLLFLEPDGTSELHGLKQAPDCALSDGATGRQLVKAALTLARKGKATSMTLTDLSAKETGSGKKIRLADMYFLTTGQTWYESVIPGLVPVDNAEMIAEWRERVRTNTWDSVAQGLRVRGVIIPSEFTDGIDTGHVGSAMVVLRRIKDAGTDLFADYGEKLLLASGIGPLYRTDWRVTL
;
A
#
# COMPACT_ATOMS: atom_id res chain seq x y z
N MET A 1 1.24 25.44 5.49
CA MET A 1 0.69 24.53 4.46
C MET A 1 1.41 24.77 3.13
N ILE A 2 1.93 23.70 2.52
CA ILE A 2 2.56 23.69 1.20
C ILE A 2 1.68 22.85 0.26
N ARG A 3 1.38 23.41 -0.92
CA ARG A 3 0.64 22.73 -1.99
C ARG A 3 1.63 22.30 -3.06
N GLY A 4 1.75 21.00 -3.31
CA GLY A 4 2.69 20.44 -4.28
C GLY A 4 2.01 19.78 -5.46
N GLY A 5 2.60 19.89 -6.65
CA GLY A 5 2.08 19.31 -7.88
C GLY A 5 3.20 19.05 -8.89
N ARG A 6 2.88 18.37 -10.00
CA ARG A 6 3.85 17.99 -11.04
C ARG A 6 4.41 19.20 -11.81
N THR A 7 3.63 20.27 -11.94
CA THR A 7 3.99 21.46 -12.73
C THR A 7 3.42 22.71 -12.04
N ALA A 8 4.15 23.82 -12.09
CA ALA A 8 3.62 25.10 -11.61
C ALA A 8 2.34 25.47 -12.38
N GLY A 9 1.28 25.87 -11.65
CA GLY A 9 -0.02 26.25 -12.25
C GLY A 9 -0.98 25.09 -12.56
N LYS A 10 -0.62 23.83 -12.25
CA LYS A 10 -1.52 22.67 -12.38
C LYS A 10 -2.18 22.25 -11.06
N ALA A 11 -3.15 21.33 -11.16
CA ALA A 11 -3.87 20.76 -10.03
C ALA A 11 -2.91 20.21 -8.97
N GLU A 12 -3.22 20.50 -7.71
CA GLU A 12 -2.45 20.07 -6.56
C GLU A 12 -2.48 18.53 -6.44
N CYS A 13 -1.31 17.93 -6.27
CA CYS A 13 -1.13 16.49 -6.08
C CYS A 13 -0.96 16.10 -4.62
N PHE A 14 -0.56 17.01 -3.73
CA PHE A 14 -0.50 16.75 -2.29
C PHE A 14 -0.59 18.03 -1.46
N LEU A 15 -1.00 17.85 -0.21
CA LEU A 15 -0.94 18.85 0.84
C LEU A 15 0.06 18.40 1.90
N LEU A 16 1.02 19.28 2.20
CA LEU A 16 1.97 19.11 3.28
C LEU A 16 1.76 20.21 4.32
N PHE A 17 1.44 19.83 5.54
CA PHE A 17 1.39 20.72 6.69
C PHE A 17 2.73 20.69 7.41
N LEU A 18 3.25 21.87 7.77
CA LEU A 18 4.45 22.02 8.57
C LEU A 18 3.98 22.67 9.87
N GLU A 19 4.10 21.93 10.96
CA GLU A 19 3.61 22.38 12.25
C GLU A 19 4.72 23.14 13.01
N PRO A 20 4.36 24.14 13.83
CA PRO A 20 5.36 24.90 14.61
C PRO A 20 6.19 24.06 15.57
N ASP A 21 5.70 22.89 15.96
CA ASP A 21 6.36 21.95 16.88
C ASP A 21 7.45 21.09 16.21
N GLY A 22 7.69 21.29 14.92
CA GLY A 22 8.66 20.53 14.15
C GLY A 22 8.11 19.21 13.60
N THR A 23 6.82 18.95 13.68
CA THR A 23 6.17 17.84 12.97
C THR A 23 5.66 18.30 11.60
N SER A 24 5.34 17.33 10.74
CA SER A 24 4.71 17.60 9.45
C SER A 24 3.70 16.52 9.11
N GLU A 25 2.68 16.87 8.33
CA GLU A 25 1.62 15.95 7.95
C GLU A 25 1.41 15.98 6.42
N LEU A 26 1.50 14.81 5.79
CA LEU A 26 1.20 14.63 4.37
C LEU A 26 -0.21 14.03 4.24
N HIS A 27 -1.17 14.83 3.76
CA HIS A 27 -2.56 14.39 3.53
C HIS A 27 -2.68 13.61 2.21
N GLY A 28 -1.90 12.52 2.09
CA GLY A 28 -1.88 11.63 0.93
C GLY A 28 -1.54 12.29 -0.41
N LEU A 29 -1.56 11.48 -1.46
CA LEU A 29 -1.53 11.97 -2.84
C LEU A 29 -2.95 12.04 -3.40
N LYS A 30 -3.32 13.18 -3.98
CA LYS A 30 -4.61 13.37 -4.66
C LYS A 30 -4.69 12.47 -5.89
N GLN A 31 -5.84 11.81 -6.06
CA GLN A 31 -6.16 11.06 -7.27
C GLN A 31 -6.62 12.01 -8.37
N ALA A 32 -5.66 12.67 -9.01
CA ALA A 32 -5.88 13.41 -10.26
C ALA A 32 -5.07 12.75 -11.39
N PRO A 33 -5.46 12.88 -12.67
CA PRO A 33 -4.74 12.28 -13.80
C PRO A 33 -3.24 12.64 -13.83
N ASP A 34 -2.89 13.86 -13.42
CA ASP A 34 -1.51 14.35 -13.35
C ASP A 34 -0.75 13.94 -12.06
N CYS A 35 -1.43 13.28 -11.13
CA CYS A 35 -0.97 12.91 -9.79
C CYS A 35 -1.04 11.40 -9.54
N ALA A 36 -1.38 10.62 -10.57
CA ALA A 36 -1.70 9.22 -10.44
C ALA A 36 -0.54 8.41 -9.88
N LEU A 37 -0.85 7.62 -8.86
CA LEU A 37 0.03 6.61 -8.27
C LEU A 37 0.29 5.44 -9.24
N SER A 38 -0.51 5.33 -10.32
CA SER A 38 -0.56 4.20 -11.24
C SER A 38 0.72 3.96 -12.03
N ASP A 39 1.50 5.01 -12.29
CA ASP A 39 2.67 4.94 -13.18
C ASP A 39 3.99 4.79 -12.41
N GLY A 40 3.91 4.66 -11.07
CA GLY A 40 5.03 4.33 -10.18
C GLY A 40 6.07 5.45 -10.01
N ALA A 41 6.58 6.04 -11.09
CA ALA A 41 7.63 7.06 -11.05
C ALA A 41 7.13 8.39 -10.48
N THR A 42 5.98 8.88 -10.96
CA THR A 42 5.43 10.19 -10.57
C THR A 42 5.02 10.23 -9.10
N GLY A 43 4.25 9.23 -8.63
CA GLY A 43 3.85 9.13 -7.22
C GLY A 43 5.05 9.05 -6.28
N ARG A 44 6.07 8.23 -6.61
CA ARG A 44 7.30 8.12 -5.83
C ARG A 44 8.06 9.44 -5.75
N GLN A 45 8.15 10.16 -6.87
CA GLN A 45 8.81 11.48 -6.91
C GLN A 45 8.06 12.52 -6.08
N LEU A 46 6.72 12.53 -6.11
CA LEU A 46 5.89 13.43 -5.31
C LEU A 46 6.10 13.20 -3.80
N VAL A 47 6.11 11.94 -3.37
CA VAL A 47 6.40 11.57 -1.96
C VAL A 47 7.81 12.01 -1.56
N LYS A 48 8.81 11.76 -2.40
CA LYS A 48 10.20 12.21 -2.17
C LYS A 48 10.32 13.74 -2.12
N ALA A 49 9.55 14.45 -2.94
CA ALA A 49 9.47 15.90 -2.93
C ALA A 49 8.84 16.41 -1.63
N ALA A 50 7.75 15.80 -1.16
CA ALA A 50 7.13 16.12 0.12
C ALA A 50 8.11 15.94 1.29
N LEU A 51 8.84 14.81 1.35
CA LEU A 51 9.90 14.58 2.34
C LEU A 51 11.00 15.66 2.29
N THR A 52 11.44 16.03 1.08
CA THR A 52 12.45 17.06 0.89
C THR A 52 11.96 18.43 1.38
N LEU A 53 10.69 18.76 1.12
CA LEU A 53 10.07 20.00 1.59
C LEU A 53 9.91 20.01 3.11
N ALA A 54 9.53 18.89 3.72
CA ALA A 54 9.44 18.75 5.18
C ALA A 54 10.80 19.00 5.86
N ARG A 55 11.88 18.38 5.34
CA ARG A 55 13.25 18.63 5.81
C ARG A 55 13.68 20.08 5.65
N LYS A 56 13.41 20.70 4.50
CA LYS A 56 13.71 22.13 4.28
C LYS A 56 12.92 23.03 5.23
N GLY A 57 11.71 22.61 5.61
CA GLY A 57 10.89 23.23 6.64
C GLY A 57 11.36 22.97 8.07
N LYS A 58 12.49 22.27 8.27
CA LYS A 58 13.03 21.87 9.57
C LYS A 58 12.13 20.94 10.39
N ALA A 59 11.22 20.22 9.72
CA ALA A 59 10.46 19.17 10.39
C ALA A 59 11.41 18.02 10.78
N THR A 60 11.24 17.48 11.98
CA THR A 60 11.97 16.34 12.54
C THR A 60 11.25 15.02 12.32
N SER A 61 9.94 15.08 12.03
CA SER A 61 9.14 13.92 11.66
C SER A 61 8.05 14.29 10.66
N MET A 62 7.54 13.28 9.95
CA MET A 62 6.39 13.41 9.06
C MET A 62 5.42 12.25 9.30
N THR A 63 4.14 12.57 9.46
CA THR A 63 3.03 11.61 9.48
C THR A 63 2.33 11.61 8.11
N LEU A 64 1.82 10.46 7.67
CA LEU A 64 0.95 10.33 6.50
C LEU A 64 -0.17 9.31 6.79
N THR A 65 -1.38 9.61 6.32
CA THR A 65 -2.48 8.64 6.28
C THR A 65 -2.49 7.94 4.94
N ASP A 66 -2.43 6.60 4.94
CA ASP A 66 -2.43 5.84 3.69
C ASP A 66 -3.84 5.75 3.09
N LEU A 67 -4.17 6.72 2.24
CA LEU A 67 -5.38 6.73 1.42
C LEU A 67 -5.13 6.29 -0.03
N SER A 68 -4.00 5.61 -0.28
CA SER A 68 -3.55 5.32 -1.63
C SER A 68 -4.39 4.22 -2.29
N ALA A 69 -4.88 4.52 -3.49
CA ALA A 69 -5.60 3.58 -4.33
C ALA A 69 -5.26 3.79 -5.81
N LYS A 70 -5.46 2.73 -6.61
CA LYS A 70 -5.30 2.71 -8.05
C LYS A 70 -6.60 2.26 -8.71
N GLU A 71 -6.99 2.92 -9.79
CA GLU A 71 -8.09 2.48 -10.63
C GLU A 71 -7.60 1.41 -11.63
N THR A 72 -8.40 0.37 -11.84
CA THR A 72 -8.15 -0.68 -12.82
C THR A 72 -8.72 -0.28 -14.18
N GLY A 73 -8.39 -1.01 -15.25
CA GLY A 73 -8.92 -0.74 -16.59
C GLY A 73 -10.46 -0.84 -16.68
N SER A 74 -11.10 -1.51 -15.71
CA SER A 74 -12.56 -1.64 -15.59
C SER A 74 -13.20 -0.56 -14.71
N GLY A 75 -12.43 0.42 -14.21
CA GLY A 75 -12.92 1.49 -13.34
C GLY A 75 -13.06 1.11 -11.87
N LYS A 76 -12.62 -0.09 -11.46
CA LYS A 76 -12.63 -0.52 -10.05
C LYS A 76 -11.42 0.02 -9.30
N LYS A 77 -11.50 0.10 -7.97
CA LYS A 77 -10.40 0.63 -7.14
C LYS A 77 -9.71 -0.44 -6.33
N ILE A 78 -8.38 -0.49 -6.43
CA ILE A 78 -7.49 -1.30 -5.59
C ILE A 78 -6.87 -0.39 -4.52
N ARG A 79 -6.99 -0.77 -3.25
CA ARG A 79 -6.26 -0.12 -2.14
C ARG A 79 -4.80 -0.57 -2.19
N LEU A 80 -3.87 0.36 -2.37
CA LEU A 80 -2.47 0.00 -2.60
C LEU A 80 -1.81 -0.52 -1.31
N ALA A 81 -2.14 0.03 -0.14
CA ALA A 81 -1.65 -0.48 1.15
C ALA A 81 -1.88 -1.99 1.29
N ASP A 82 -3.14 -2.40 1.13
CA ASP A 82 -3.59 -3.78 1.28
C ASP A 82 -2.93 -4.71 0.24
N MET A 83 -2.97 -4.32 -1.04
CA MET A 83 -2.38 -5.11 -2.13
C MET A 83 -0.85 -5.24 -1.98
N TYR A 84 -0.13 -4.15 -1.68
CA TYR A 84 1.31 -4.20 -1.51
C TYR A 84 1.69 -5.04 -0.30
N PHE A 85 0.97 -4.89 0.81
CA PHE A 85 1.26 -5.64 2.02
C PHE A 85 1.06 -7.13 1.81
N LEU A 86 -0.04 -7.55 1.17
CA LEU A 86 -0.29 -8.96 0.81
C LEU A 86 0.77 -9.56 -0.15
N THR A 87 1.41 -8.74 -0.98
CA THR A 87 2.35 -9.21 -2.03
C THR A 87 3.82 -9.05 -1.68
N THR A 88 4.14 -8.30 -0.62
CA THR A 88 5.53 -7.96 -0.23
C THR A 88 5.79 -7.94 1.27
N GLY A 89 4.76 -7.91 2.13
CA GLY A 89 4.88 -7.64 3.56
C GLY A 89 5.20 -6.17 3.90
N GLN A 90 5.09 -5.27 2.92
CA GLN A 90 5.29 -3.83 3.07
C GLN A 90 4.17 -3.09 2.33
N THR A 91 3.77 -1.93 2.80
CA THR A 91 2.87 -1.01 2.09
C THR A 91 3.58 -0.34 0.91
N TRP A 92 2.80 0.31 0.04
CA TRP A 92 3.38 1.09 -1.06
C TRP A 92 4.29 2.19 -0.52
N TYR A 93 3.90 2.93 0.53
CA TYR A 93 4.71 4.00 1.12
C TYR A 93 6.01 3.48 1.75
N GLU A 94 6.00 2.34 2.43
CA GLU A 94 7.24 1.70 2.95
C GLU A 94 8.25 1.42 1.82
N SER A 95 7.79 1.13 0.60
CA SER A 95 8.67 0.95 -0.56
C SER A 95 9.29 2.25 -1.10
N VAL A 96 8.83 3.41 -0.62
CA VAL A 96 9.27 4.75 -1.06
C VAL A 96 10.01 5.50 0.05
N ILE A 97 9.59 5.31 1.30
CA ILE A 97 10.06 6.02 2.49
C ILE A 97 10.70 5.00 3.44
N PRO A 98 12.04 4.88 3.43
CA PRO A 98 12.75 4.05 4.41
C PRO A 98 12.49 4.54 5.84
N GLY A 99 12.33 3.62 6.79
CA GLY A 99 12.13 3.95 8.21
C GLY A 99 10.70 4.36 8.57
N LEU A 100 9.73 4.15 7.67
CA LEU A 100 8.32 4.33 7.98
C LEU A 100 7.88 3.34 9.06
N VAL A 101 7.21 3.83 10.10
CA VAL A 101 6.62 3.02 11.17
C VAL A 101 5.15 3.39 11.34
N PRO A 102 4.26 2.44 11.66
CA PRO A 102 2.87 2.79 11.91
C PRO A 102 2.77 3.61 13.21
N VAL A 103 1.89 4.61 13.23
CA VAL A 103 1.67 5.47 14.42
C VAL A 103 1.06 4.65 15.55
N ASP A 104 0.09 3.80 15.21
CA ASP A 104 -0.60 2.90 16.13
C ASP A 104 -0.42 1.43 15.70
N ASN A 105 -0.65 0.50 16.63
CA ASN A 105 -0.71 -0.94 16.34
C ASN A 105 0.57 -1.55 15.73
N ALA A 106 1.75 -1.03 16.08
CA ALA A 106 3.02 -1.50 15.53
C ALA A 106 3.26 -3.01 15.73
N GLU A 107 2.93 -3.55 16.90
CA GLU A 107 3.05 -4.98 17.20
C GLU A 107 2.11 -5.82 16.33
N MET A 108 0.84 -5.44 16.21
CA MET A 108 -0.14 -6.13 15.36
C MET A 108 0.29 -6.11 13.88
N ILE A 109 0.80 -4.98 13.38
CA ILE A 109 1.31 -4.89 12.01
C ILE A 109 2.57 -5.75 11.82
N ALA A 110 3.42 -5.86 12.83
CA ALA A 110 4.57 -6.78 12.80
C ALA A 110 4.12 -8.25 12.73
N GLU A 111 3.10 -8.65 13.51
CA GLU A 111 2.51 -9.98 13.42
C GLU A 111 1.89 -10.24 12.04
N TRP A 112 1.15 -9.29 11.49
CA TRP A 112 0.58 -9.40 10.14
C TRP A 112 1.66 -9.54 9.08
N ARG A 113 2.77 -8.81 9.23
CA ARG A 113 3.92 -8.91 8.33
C ARG A 113 4.52 -10.31 8.36
N GLU A 114 4.62 -10.92 9.53
CA GLU A 114 5.09 -12.30 9.67
C GLU A 114 4.10 -13.31 9.07
N ARG A 115 2.79 -13.12 9.30
CA ARG A 115 1.74 -13.95 8.67
C ARG A 115 1.83 -13.94 7.16
N VAL A 116 1.93 -12.76 6.54
CA VAL A 116 2.03 -12.68 5.06
C VAL A 116 3.29 -13.38 4.53
N ARG A 117 4.41 -13.30 5.26
CA ARG A 117 5.66 -13.96 4.87
C ARG A 117 5.63 -15.47 5.02
N THR A 118 4.80 -15.99 5.91
CA THR A 118 4.80 -17.41 6.28
C THR A 118 3.59 -18.18 5.75
N ASN A 119 2.47 -17.50 5.45
CA ASN A 119 1.26 -18.13 4.95
C ASN A 119 1.52 -18.96 3.68
N THR A 120 0.98 -20.17 3.68
CA THR A 120 0.90 -21.02 2.50
C THR A 120 -0.30 -20.63 1.65
N TRP A 121 -0.20 -20.81 0.34
CA TRP A 121 -1.35 -20.57 -0.53
C TRP A 121 -2.50 -21.52 -0.21
N ASP A 122 -2.24 -22.77 0.17
CA ASP A 122 -3.30 -23.72 0.52
C ASP A 122 -4.18 -23.21 1.67
N SER A 123 -3.57 -22.62 2.70
CA SER A 123 -4.29 -22.02 3.84
C SER A 123 -5.16 -20.84 3.40
N VAL A 124 -4.58 -19.92 2.61
CA VAL A 124 -5.29 -18.74 2.09
C VAL A 124 -6.42 -19.15 1.15
N ALA A 125 -6.16 -20.08 0.21
CA ALA A 125 -7.13 -20.60 -0.73
C ALA A 125 -8.30 -21.29 -0.01
N GLN A 126 -8.03 -22.04 1.06
CA GLN A 126 -9.09 -22.62 1.88
C GLN A 126 -9.96 -21.53 2.54
N GLY A 127 -9.33 -20.49 3.09
CA GLY A 127 -10.03 -19.33 3.65
C GLY A 127 -10.88 -18.58 2.61
N LEU A 128 -10.43 -18.52 1.36
CA LEU A 128 -11.16 -17.93 0.23
C LEU A 128 -12.35 -18.80 -0.21
N ARG A 129 -12.18 -20.13 -0.28
CA ARG A 129 -13.26 -21.07 -0.62
C ARG A 129 -14.42 -20.99 0.36
N VAL A 130 -14.13 -20.90 1.66
CA VAL A 130 -15.17 -20.70 2.70
C VAL A 130 -15.96 -19.39 2.48
N ARG A 131 -15.35 -18.41 1.79
CA ARG A 131 -15.96 -17.11 1.44
C ARG A 131 -16.50 -17.05 0.01
N GLY A 132 -16.65 -18.21 -0.64
CA GLY A 132 -17.18 -18.35 -1.99
C GLY A 132 -16.29 -17.78 -3.09
N VAL A 133 -14.98 -17.71 -2.86
CA VAL A 133 -14.00 -17.24 -3.85
C VAL A 133 -13.12 -18.40 -4.28
N ILE A 134 -13.08 -18.63 -5.59
CA ILE A 134 -12.19 -19.60 -6.22
C ILE A 134 -11.24 -18.81 -7.10
N ILE A 135 -9.95 -18.98 -6.83
CA ILE A 135 -8.90 -18.37 -7.62
C ILE A 135 -8.56 -19.34 -8.77
N PRO A 136 -8.53 -18.85 -10.02
CA PRO A 136 -8.17 -19.67 -11.16
C PRO A 136 -6.78 -20.32 -11.03
N SER A 137 -6.62 -21.54 -11.55
CA SER A 137 -5.41 -22.35 -11.34
C SER A 137 -4.17 -21.79 -12.04
N GLU A 138 -4.33 -20.98 -13.10
CA GLU A 138 -3.21 -20.35 -13.81
C GLU A 138 -2.32 -19.49 -12.89
N PHE A 139 -2.87 -18.99 -11.77
CA PHE A 139 -2.10 -18.25 -10.77
C PHE A 139 -1.27 -19.14 -9.86
N THR A 140 -1.57 -20.44 -9.82
CA THR A 140 -0.89 -21.45 -8.97
C THR A 140 -0.04 -22.42 -9.77
N ASP A 141 -0.18 -22.48 -11.09
CA ASP A 141 0.55 -23.43 -11.93
C ASP A 141 2.07 -23.33 -11.72
N GLY A 142 2.70 -24.47 -11.38
CA GLY A 142 4.13 -24.55 -11.09
C GLY A 142 4.58 -23.93 -9.77
N ILE A 143 3.67 -23.58 -8.86
CA ILE A 143 3.98 -23.15 -7.49
C ILE A 143 3.66 -24.29 -6.52
N ASP A 144 4.60 -24.60 -5.61
CA ASP A 144 4.30 -25.43 -4.43
C ASP A 144 3.44 -24.61 -3.46
N THR A 145 2.13 -24.84 -3.50
CA THR A 145 1.13 -24.09 -2.72
C THR A 145 1.15 -24.40 -1.23
N GLY A 146 1.82 -25.49 -0.83
CA GLY A 146 2.02 -25.88 0.56
C GLY A 146 3.29 -25.27 1.17
N HIS A 147 4.21 -24.73 0.36
CA HIS A 147 5.44 -24.13 0.85
C HIS A 147 5.17 -22.84 1.64
N VAL A 148 5.95 -22.61 2.71
CA VAL A 148 5.90 -21.38 3.51
C VAL A 148 6.11 -20.15 2.62
N GLY A 149 5.24 -19.15 2.76
CA GLY A 149 5.28 -17.92 1.96
C GLY A 149 4.81 -18.04 0.52
N SER A 150 4.34 -19.22 0.08
CA SER A 150 3.79 -19.41 -1.28
C SER A 150 2.58 -18.54 -1.56
N ALA A 151 1.81 -18.14 -0.54
CA ALA A 151 0.69 -17.23 -0.71
C ALA A 151 1.13 -15.89 -1.31
N MET A 152 2.22 -15.31 -0.80
CA MET A 152 2.76 -14.05 -1.29
C MET A 152 3.24 -14.17 -2.76
N VAL A 153 3.75 -15.35 -3.16
CA VAL A 153 4.17 -15.63 -4.55
C VAL A 153 2.97 -15.64 -5.50
N VAL A 154 1.91 -16.36 -5.13
CA VAL A 154 0.67 -16.42 -5.92
C VAL A 154 0.02 -15.04 -6.03
N LEU A 155 -0.10 -14.32 -4.91
CA LEU A 155 -0.67 -12.98 -4.88
C LEU A 155 0.14 -11.97 -5.70
N ARG A 156 1.47 -12.11 -5.72
CA ARG A 156 2.33 -11.31 -6.59
C ARG A 156 2.07 -11.62 -8.07
N ARG A 157 1.93 -12.89 -8.44
CA ARG A 157 1.58 -13.29 -9.81
C ARG A 157 0.22 -12.71 -10.23
N ILE A 158 -0.78 -12.73 -9.36
CA ILE A 158 -2.10 -12.12 -9.59
C ILE A 158 -1.97 -10.61 -9.81
N LYS A 159 -1.17 -9.92 -8.97
CA LYS A 159 -0.91 -8.48 -9.08
C LYS A 159 -0.25 -8.16 -10.42
N ASP A 160 0.76 -8.92 -10.81
CA ASP A 160 1.56 -8.66 -12.01
C ASP A 160 0.77 -8.98 -13.29
N ALA A 161 -0.21 -9.88 -13.23
CA ALA A 161 -1.18 -10.10 -14.30
C ALA A 161 -2.17 -8.94 -14.49
N GLY A 162 -2.21 -7.96 -13.58
CA GLY A 162 -3.02 -6.74 -13.74
C GLY A 162 -4.53 -6.96 -13.68
N THR A 163 -4.98 -8.05 -13.06
CA THR A 163 -6.41 -8.40 -12.95
C THR A 163 -7.14 -7.53 -11.93
N ASP A 164 -8.48 -7.55 -11.99
CA ASP A 164 -9.36 -6.89 -11.02
C ASP A 164 -9.48 -7.64 -9.68
N LEU A 165 -8.78 -8.77 -9.49
CA LEU A 165 -8.97 -9.67 -8.35
C LEU A 165 -8.78 -8.95 -7.00
N PHE A 166 -7.78 -8.07 -6.89
CA PHE A 166 -7.58 -7.26 -5.69
C PHE A 166 -8.67 -6.21 -5.46
N ALA A 167 -9.29 -5.72 -6.53
CA ALA A 167 -10.43 -4.80 -6.41
C ALA A 167 -11.70 -5.55 -5.99
N ASP A 168 -11.91 -6.75 -6.53
CA ASP A 168 -13.11 -7.57 -6.29
C ASP A 168 -13.08 -8.28 -4.94
N TYR A 169 -11.91 -8.73 -4.51
CA TYR A 169 -11.77 -9.64 -3.36
C TYR A 169 -10.75 -9.17 -2.32
N GLY A 170 -10.25 -7.93 -2.38
CA GLY A 170 -9.23 -7.40 -1.48
C GLY A 170 -9.52 -7.66 0.01
N GLU A 171 -10.73 -7.37 0.48
CA GLU A 171 -11.13 -7.65 1.87
C GLU A 171 -11.11 -9.15 2.21
N LYS A 172 -11.61 -10.00 1.29
CA LYS A 172 -11.60 -11.45 1.48
C LYS A 172 -10.19 -12.01 1.50
N LEU A 173 -9.27 -11.45 0.72
CA LEU A 173 -7.85 -11.80 0.70
C LEU A 173 -7.16 -11.47 2.03
N LEU A 174 -7.43 -10.28 2.59
CA LEU A 174 -6.93 -9.88 3.92
C LEU A 174 -7.42 -10.86 4.99
N LEU A 175 -8.73 -11.11 5.04
CA LEU A 175 -9.34 -12.02 6.01
C LEU A 175 -8.84 -13.46 5.86
N ALA A 176 -8.69 -13.96 4.62
CA ALA A 176 -8.15 -15.29 4.36
C ALA A 176 -6.66 -15.41 4.73
N SER A 177 -5.93 -14.29 4.69
CA SER A 177 -4.53 -14.21 5.15
C SER A 177 -4.40 -13.97 6.65
N GLY A 178 -5.51 -13.79 7.37
CA GLY A 178 -5.52 -13.54 8.82
C GLY A 178 -5.00 -12.16 9.20
N ILE A 179 -5.19 -11.15 8.33
CA ILE A 179 -4.77 -9.77 8.59
C ILE A 179 -5.94 -8.79 8.38
N GLY A 180 -5.85 -7.61 8.98
CA GLY A 180 -6.82 -6.52 8.80
C GLY A 180 -6.43 -5.56 7.68
N PRO A 181 -7.31 -4.58 7.37
CA PRO A 181 -7.03 -3.54 6.40
C PRO A 181 -5.92 -2.59 6.90
N LEU A 182 -5.07 -2.15 5.98
CA LEU A 182 -4.04 -1.12 6.18
C LEU A 182 -4.38 0.21 5.50
N TYR A 183 -5.42 0.21 4.65
CA TYR A 183 -6.01 1.44 4.16
C TYR A 183 -6.50 2.31 5.33
N ARG A 184 -6.13 3.60 5.31
CA ARG A 184 -6.31 4.59 6.39
C ARG A 184 -5.41 4.41 7.60
N THR A 185 -4.41 3.54 7.56
CA THR A 185 -3.39 3.50 8.61
C THR A 185 -2.51 4.75 8.54
N ASP A 186 -2.24 5.34 9.70
CA ASP A 186 -1.30 6.43 9.85
C ASP A 186 0.11 5.89 10.05
N TRP A 187 1.06 6.50 9.34
CA TRP A 187 2.46 6.13 9.36
C TRP A 187 3.32 7.35 9.65
N ARG A 188 4.40 7.16 10.39
CA ARG A 188 5.37 8.18 10.76
C ARG A 188 6.76 7.82 10.27
N VAL A 189 7.54 8.83 9.90
CA VAL A 189 8.98 8.72 9.63
C VAL A 189 9.72 9.85 10.35
N THR A 190 10.90 9.53 10.88
CA THR A 190 11.86 10.53 11.38
C THR A 190 12.67 11.07 10.20
N LEU A 191 12.78 12.39 10.08
CA LEU A 191 13.30 13.07 8.89
C LEU A 191 14.81 13.32 8.92
#